data_AF-A0A9W6CJ92-F1
#
_entry.id   AF-A0A9W6CJ92-F1
#
_cell.length_a   1.000
_cell.length_b   1.000
_cell.length_c   1.000
_cell.angle_alpha   90.00
_cell.angle_beta   90.00
_cell.angle_gamma   90.00
#
_symmetry.space_group_name_H-M   'P 1'
#
loop_
_entity.id
_entity.type
_entity.pdbx_description
1 polymer ?
#
loop_
_entity_poly.entity_id
_entity_poly.type
_entity_poly.pdbx_seq_one_letter_code
_entity_poly.pdbx_strand_id
1 'polypeptide(L)'
;MNQDLTLSSEDPSRRLRQALLDPRSVSPPWLTGCLKALGEGLRPKLPAAFALTVEQRATVAEMSCRLAQHLAPASPAEVGAALALLQCSFPTTITDPTAAKANVRAYAMALEEVPAFALEEAVRRILKGEAGLKGSFMPTPPQLREVANDASRPARWHAVLLRRLLEAEVEREITEEERARVAARFRTLLPN
;
A
#
# COMPACT_ATOMS: atom_id res chain seq x y z
N MET A 1 -12.36 44.13 -9.97
CA MET A 1 -11.40 44.35 -8.87
C MET A 1 -11.37 43.07 -8.07
N ASN A 2 -10.19 42.47 -8.01
CA ASN A 2 -9.86 41.09 -7.60
C ASN A 2 -10.46 40.66 -6.27
N GLN A 3 -10.88 39.39 -6.18
CA GLN A 3 -10.46 38.50 -5.09
C GLN A 3 -10.27 37.09 -5.64
N ASP A 4 -8.99 36.78 -5.89
CA ASP A 4 -8.47 35.44 -6.09
C ASP A 4 -8.78 34.57 -4.86
N LEU A 5 -9.76 33.67 -4.99
CA LEU A 5 -9.97 32.54 -4.08
C LEU A 5 -8.94 31.45 -4.39
N THR A 6 -7.67 31.72 -4.13
CA THR A 6 -6.61 30.70 -4.13
C THR A 6 -6.20 30.38 -2.69
N LEU A 7 -7.14 29.88 -1.90
CA LEU A 7 -6.82 29.18 -0.65
C LEU A 7 -6.64 27.70 -0.94
N SER A 8 -5.56 27.36 -1.65
CA SER A 8 -5.03 25.99 -1.70
C SER A 8 -4.28 25.69 -0.41
N SER A 9 -5.02 25.63 0.69
CA SER A 9 -4.57 25.00 1.94
C SER A 9 -4.92 23.52 1.84
N GLU A 10 -4.09 22.75 1.15
CA GLU A 10 -4.27 21.29 1.14
C GLU A 10 -3.95 20.75 2.53
N ASP A 11 -5.00 20.34 3.24
CA ASP A 11 -4.92 19.64 4.53
C ASP A 11 -3.82 18.55 4.46
N PRO A 12 -2.78 18.61 5.32
CA PRO A 12 -1.68 17.64 5.31
C PRO A 12 -2.18 16.20 5.49
N SER A 13 -3.28 16.02 6.21
CA SER A 13 -3.94 14.72 6.40
C SER A 13 -4.49 14.16 5.09
N ARG A 14 -5.02 15.04 4.23
CA ARG A 14 -5.55 14.68 2.91
C ARG A 14 -4.43 14.29 1.94
N ARG A 15 -3.32 15.05 1.94
CA ARG A 15 -2.13 14.72 1.14
C ARG A 15 -1.55 13.36 1.54
N LEU A 16 -1.43 13.11 2.84
CA LEU A 16 -0.96 11.83 3.35
C LEU A 16 -1.88 10.67 2.93
N ARG A 17 -3.20 10.83 3.07
CA ARG A 17 -4.17 9.82 2.60
C ARG A 17 -4.01 9.56 1.10
N GLN A 18 -3.93 10.62 0.29
CA GLN A 18 -3.74 10.46 -1.16
C GLN A 18 -2.44 9.72 -1.49
N ALA A 19 -1.35 10.02 -0.77
CA ALA A 19 -0.08 9.31 -0.89
C ALA A 19 -0.19 7.81 -0.54
N LEU A 20 -1.05 7.43 0.40
CA LEU A 20 -1.25 6.02 0.75
C LEU A 20 -2.13 5.29 -0.29
N LEU A 21 -3.09 5.99 -0.89
CA LEU A 21 -3.96 5.44 -1.93
C LEU A 21 -3.25 5.33 -3.29
N ASP A 22 -2.33 6.24 -3.57
CA ASP A 22 -1.45 6.19 -4.73
C ASP A 22 0.01 6.51 -4.36
N PRO A 23 0.75 5.53 -3.81
CA PRO A 23 2.15 5.73 -3.39
C PRO A 23 3.09 6.06 -4.56
N ARG A 24 2.70 5.69 -5.79
CA ARG A 24 3.52 5.95 -6.98
C ARG A 24 3.47 7.42 -7.38
N SER A 25 2.34 8.10 -7.15
CA SER A 25 2.19 9.53 -7.46
C SER A 25 3.14 10.43 -6.67
N VAL A 26 3.52 10.03 -5.45
CA VAL A 26 4.39 10.80 -4.55
C VAL A 26 5.83 10.29 -4.53
N SER A 27 6.12 9.24 -5.30
CA SER A 27 7.45 8.64 -5.37
C SER A 27 8.40 9.51 -6.21
N PRO A 28 9.70 9.60 -5.85
CA PRO A 28 10.68 10.26 -6.68
C PRO A 28 10.74 9.64 -8.10
N PRO A 29 10.97 10.44 -9.17
CA PRO A 29 10.95 9.93 -10.54
C PRO A 29 11.92 8.76 -10.79
N TRP A 30 13.11 8.81 -10.17
CA TRP A 30 14.14 7.77 -10.30
C TRP A 30 13.69 6.43 -9.71
N LEU A 31 12.83 6.44 -8.69
CA LEU A 31 12.35 5.23 -8.03
C LEU A 31 11.47 4.41 -8.97
N THR A 32 10.67 5.08 -9.80
CA THR A 32 9.82 4.39 -10.79
C THR A 32 10.64 3.58 -11.79
N GLY A 33 11.80 4.11 -12.21
CA GLY A 33 12.73 3.38 -13.09
C GLY A 33 13.29 2.13 -12.40
N CYS A 34 13.74 2.26 -11.15
CA CYS A 34 14.29 1.15 -10.38
C CYS A 34 13.25 0.05 -10.13
N LEU A 35 12.02 0.43 -9.79
CA LEU A 35 10.92 -0.52 -9.56
C LEU A 35 10.51 -1.27 -10.82
N LYS A 36 10.59 -0.65 -12.00
CA LYS A 36 10.34 -1.31 -13.30
C LYS A 36 11.47 -2.27 -13.70
N ALA A 37 12.70 -1.96 -13.32
CA ALA A 37 13.87 -2.78 -13.60
C ALA A 37 14.05 -3.96 -12.63
N LEU A 38 13.26 -4.00 -11.55
CA LEU A 38 13.34 -5.03 -10.52
C LEU A 38 12.85 -6.37 -11.05
N GLY A 39 13.71 -7.40 -10.97
CA GLY A 39 13.34 -8.76 -11.41
C GLY A 39 12.19 -9.37 -10.61
N GLU A 40 11.38 -10.19 -11.26
CA GLU A 40 10.22 -10.88 -10.64
C GLU A 40 10.58 -12.13 -9.83
N GLY A 41 11.85 -12.54 -9.84
CA GLY A 41 12.33 -13.74 -9.15
C GLY A 41 12.25 -13.67 -7.62
N LEU A 42 12.33 -14.86 -7.00
CA LEU A 42 12.35 -15.05 -5.54
C LEU A 42 13.47 -14.23 -4.87
N ARG A 43 14.63 -14.12 -5.53
CA ARG A 43 15.68 -13.16 -5.18
C ARG A 43 15.59 -11.99 -6.16
N PRO A 44 15.18 -10.80 -5.70
CA PRO A 44 15.13 -9.64 -6.58
C PRO A 44 16.54 -9.32 -7.07
N LYS A 45 16.67 -9.14 -8.38
CA LYS A 45 17.89 -8.64 -9.02
C LYS A 45 17.63 -7.28 -9.63
N LEU A 46 18.65 -6.44 -9.61
CA LEU A 46 18.61 -5.10 -10.18
C LEU A 46 19.80 -4.91 -11.12
N PRO A 47 19.61 -4.49 -12.38
CA PRO A 47 20.73 -4.21 -13.27
C PRO A 47 21.65 -3.13 -12.70
N ALA A 48 22.96 -3.22 -12.97
CA ALA A 48 23.96 -2.26 -12.49
C ALA A 48 23.60 -0.79 -12.79
N ALA A 49 22.99 -0.52 -13.95
CA ALA A 49 22.54 0.82 -14.34
C ALA A 49 21.49 1.44 -13.40
N PHE A 50 20.76 0.61 -12.65
CA PHE A 50 19.75 1.03 -11.67
C PHE A 50 20.22 0.83 -10.22
N ALA A 51 21.50 0.51 -10.00
CA ALA A 51 22.03 0.30 -8.67
C ALA A 51 21.80 1.54 -7.80
N LEU A 52 21.14 1.36 -6.66
CA LEU A 52 20.85 2.46 -5.74
C LEU A 52 22.13 2.99 -5.09
N THR A 53 22.30 4.31 -5.13
CA THR A 53 23.29 5.03 -4.32
C THR A 53 22.97 4.90 -2.82
N VAL A 54 23.93 5.24 -1.96
CA VAL A 54 23.72 5.23 -0.50
C VAL A 54 22.55 6.13 -0.09
N GLU A 55 22.47 7.34 -0.67
CA GLU A 55 21.39 8.31 -0.41
C GLU A 55 20.03 7.81 -0.90
N GLN A 56 19.98 7.17 -2.08
CA GLN A 56 18.76 6.58 -2.62
C GLN A 56 18.28 5.42 -1.74
N ARG A 57 19.19 4.56 -1.25
CA ARG A 57 18.83 3.50 -0.30
C ARG A 57 18.28 4.06 1.00
N ALA A 58 18.88 5.12 1.55
CA ALA A 58 18.38 5.78 2.75
C ALA A 58 16.95 6.32 2.53
N THR A 59 16.71 6.98 1.39
CA THR A 59 15.38 7.46 1.01
C THR A 59 14.35 6.32 0.92
N VAL A 60 14.69 5.20 0.25
CA VAL A 60 13.78 4.04 0.15
C VAL A 60 13.50 3.41 1.52
N ALA A 61 14.52 3.31 2.37
CA ALA A 61 14.37 2.79 3.72
C ALA A 61 13.46 3.66 4.58
N GLU A 62 13.61 4.99 4.51
CA GLU A 62 12.73 5.93 5.20
C GLU A 62 11.29 5.81 4.70
N MET A 63 11.08 5.80 3.37
CA MET A 63 9.77 5.61 2.77
C MET A 63 9.12 4.29 3.21
N SER A 64 9.89 3.20 3.23
CA SER A 64 9.43 1.88 3.67
C SER A 64 9.04 1.89 5.15
N CYS A 65 9.82 2.53 6.02
CA CYS A 65 9.54 2.65 7.45
C CYS A 65 8.24 3.44 7.68
N ARG A 66 8.11 4.60 7.03
CA ARG A 66 6.91 5.44 7.12
C ARG A 66 5.67 4.71 6.63
N LEU A 67 5.77 4.00 5.51
CA LEU A 67 4.65 3.23 4.97
C LEU A 67 4.24 2.08 5.91
N ALA A 68 5.21 1.41 6.54
CA ALA A 68 4.93 0.37 7.54
C ALA A 68 4.17 0.91 8.75
N GLN A 69 4.50 2.12 9.22
CA GLN A 69 3.77 2.78 10.31
C GLN A 69 2.31 3.03 9.93
N HIS A 70 2.03 3.48 8.70
CA HIS A 70 0.67 3.71 8.24
C HIS A 70 -0.12 2.43 7.91
N LEU A 71 0.57 1.32 7.67
CA LEU A 71 -0.03 -0.01 7.50
C LEU A 71 -0.28 -0.72 8.83
N ALA A 72 0.05 -0.11 9.97
CA ALA A 72 -0.28 -0.65 11.28
C ALA A 72 -1.81 -0.77 11.46
N PRO A 73 -2.29 -1.78 12.22
CA PRO A 73 -3.71 -1.97 12.47
C PRO A 73 -4.36 -0.75 13.12
N ALA A 74 -5.62 -0.49 12.75
CA ALA A 74 -6.44 0.53 13.39
C ALA A 74 -6.66 0.22 14.87
N SER A 75 -6.64 1.26 15.69
CA SER A 75 -6.99 1.17 17.10
C SER A 75 -8.49 0.86 17.27
N PRO A 76 -8.90 0.27 18.41
CA PRO A 76 -10.32 0.05 18.71
C PRO A 76 -11.17 1.33 18.66
N ALA A 77 -10.58 2.48 19.00
CA ALA A 77 -11.24 3.77 18.95
C ALA A 77 -11.55 4.21 17.51
N GLU A 78 -10.59 4.05 16.59
CA GLU A 78 -10.78 4.35 15.17
C GLU A 78 -11.82 3.43 14.53
N VAL A 79 -11.79 2.13 14.87
CA VAL A 79 -12.81 1.17 14.44
C VAL A 79 -14.19 1.57 14.96
N GLY A 80 -14.31 1.92 16.25
CA GLY A 80 -15.55 2.37 16.85
C GLY A 80 -16.12 3.62 16.18
N ALA A 81 -15.28 4.61 15.89
CA ALA A 81 -15.68 5.84 15.20
C ALA A 81 -16.19 5.58 13.78
N ALA A 82 -15.49 4.73 13.02
CA ALA A 82 -15.89 4.32 11.66
C ALA A 82 -17.25 3.60 11.66
N LEU A 83 -17.46 2.68 12.61
CA LEU A 83 -18.74 1.96 12.73
C LEU A 83 -19.88 2.87 13.15
N ALA A 84 -19.66 3.78 14.09
CA ALA A 84 -20.67 4.75 14.52
C ALA A 84 -21.12 5.64 13.34
N LEU A 85 -20.16 6.10 12.52
CA LEU A 85 -20.46 6.90 11.32
C LEU A 85 -21.32 6.14 10.31
N LEU A 86 -21.00 4.88 10.05
CA LEU A 86 -21.81 4.02 9.18
C LEU A 86 -23.22 3.83 9.79
N GLN A 87 -23.32 3.48 11.07
CA GLN A 87 -24.61 3.25 11.74
C GLN A 87 -25.53 4.47 11.70
N CYS A 88 -24.99 5.68 11.81
CA CYS A 88 -25.77 6.92 11.67
C CYS A 88 -26.26 7.17 10.24
N SER A 89 -25.61 6.58 9.24
CA SER A 89 -25.89 6.82 7.82
C SER A 89 -26.87 5.80 7.21
N PHE A 90 -27.08 4.66 7.87
CA PHE A 90 -28.03 3.63 7.44
C PHE A 90 -29.24 3.57 8.37
N PRO A 91 -30.44 3.32 7.84
CA PRO A 91 -31.65 3.22 8.67
C PRO A 91 -31.48 2.12 9.72
N THR A 92 -31.63 2.50 10.99
CA THR A 92 -31.39 1.61 12.13
C THR A 92 -32.52 0.59 12.24
N THR A 93 -32.19 -0.69 12.23
CA THR A 93 -33.13 -1.73 12.68
C THR A 93 -33.15 -1.74 14.20
N ILE A 94 -34.34 -1.75 14.82
CA ILE A 94 -34.47 -1.91 16.27
C ILE A 94 -33.77 -3.22 16.66
N THR A 95 -32.64 -3.12 17.35
CA THR A 95 -31.78 -4.25 17.67
C THR A 95 -31.73 -4.40 19.18
N ASP A 96 -31.94 -5.63 19.67
CA ASP A 96 -31.75 -5.96 21.08
C ASP A 96 -30.30 -5.62 21.54
N PRO A 97 -30.09 -5.09 22.76
CA PRO A 97 -28.74 -4.73 23.24
C PRO A 97 -27.71 -5.87 23.17
N THR A 98 -28.13 -7.13 23.32
CA THR A 98 -27.25 -8.29 23.21
C THR A 98 -26.80 -8.51 21.78
N ALA A 99 -27.73 -8.41 20.83
CA ALA A 99 -27.45 -8.51 19.41
C ALA A 99 -26.56 -7.35 18.92
N ALA A 100 -26.76 -6.14 19.45
CA ALA A 100 -25.90 -4.99 19.14
C ALA A 100 -24.45 -5.22 19.57
N LYS A 101 -24.23 -5.74 20.79
CA LYS A 101 -22.88 -6.11 21.28
C LYS A 101 -22.22 -7.19 20.43
N ALA A 102 -22.97 -8.23 20.08
CA ALA A 102 -22.47 -9.30 19.21
C ALA A 102 -22.08 -8.77 17.82
N ASN A 103 -22.86 -7.84 17.27
CA ASN A 103 -22.59 -7.22 15.99
C ASN A 103 -21.28 -6.39 16.02
N VAL A 104 -21.11 -5.54 17.04
CA VAL A 104 -19.85 -4.77 17.21
C VAL A 104 -18.64 -5.70 17.31
N ARG A 105 -18.76 -6.81 18.05
CA ARG A 105 -17.70 -7.82 18.14
C ARG A 105 -17.40 -8.47 16.79
N ALA A 106 -18.42 -8.77 15.99
CA ALA A 106 -18.24 -9.31 14.65
C ALA A 106 -17.47 -8.35 13.73
N TYR A 107 -17.77 -7.04 13.79
CA TYR A 107 -16.97 -6.04 13.06
C TYR A 107 -15.54 -5.93 13.59
N ALA A 108 -15.34 -5.92 14.91
CA ALA A 108 -13.99 -5.86 15.47
C ALA A 108 -13.13 -7.04 15.01
N MET A 109 -13.69 -8.26 15.01
CA MET A 109 -13.01 -9.45 14.48
C MET A 109 -12.75 -9.34 12.98
N ALA A 110 -13.75 -8.89 12.20
CA ALA A 110 -13.58 -8.73 10.76
C ALA A 110 -12.61 -7.61 10.37
N LEU A 111 -12.36 -6.64 11.23
CA LEU A 111 -11.47 -5.51 10.96
C LEU A 111 -10.10 -5.65 11.63
N GLU A 112 -9.81 -6.81 12.20
CA GLU A 112 -8.47 -7.13 12.71
C GLU A 112 -7.43 -7.00 11.58
N GLU A 113 -6.30 -6.35 11.88
CA GLU A 113 -5.21 -6.02 10.92
C GLU A 113 -5.55 -5.03 9.80
N VAL A 114 -6.72 -4.39 9.83
CA VAL A 114 -7.09 -3.35 8.86
C VAL A 114 -6.47 -2.01 9.29
N PRO A 115 -5.69 -1.33 8.42
CA PRO A 115 -5.12 -0.02 8.75
C PRO A 115 -6.17 1.07 8.85
N ALA A 116 -5.94 2.06 9.72
CA ALA A 116 -6.89 3.17 9.96
C ALA A 116 -7.27 3.91 8.68
N PHE A 117 -6.29 4.34 7.87
CA PHE A 117 -6.56 5.07 6.62
C PHE A 117 -7.42 4.28 5.64
N ALA A 118 -7.27 2.95 5.64
CA ALA A 118 -7.96 2.06 4.72
C ALA A 118 -9.42 1.87 5.15
N LEU A 119 -9.66 1.81 6.46
CA LEU A 119 -11.00 1.80 7.03
C LEU A 119 -11.74 3.13 6.75
N GLU A 120 -11.08 4.27 6.96
CA GLU A 120 -11.63 5.59 6.65
C GLU A 120 -12.01 5.71 5.16
N GLU A 121 -11.12 5.29 4.27
CA GLU A 121 -11.37 5.29 2.83
C GLU A 121 -12.51 4.33 2.46
N ALA A 122 -12.60 3.16 3.11
CA ALA A 122 -13.70 2.23 2.88
C ALA A 122 -15.05 2.84 3.27
N VAL A 123 -15.13 3.45 4.45
CA VAL A 123 -16.34 4.17 4.89
C VAL A 123 -16.70 5.27 3.89
N ARG A 124 -15.71 6.07 3.45
CA ARG A 124 -15.92 7.12 2.45
C ARG A 124 -16.50 6.56 1.14
N ARG A 125 -15.93 5.48 0.60
CA ARG A 125 -16.40 4.85 -0.64
C ARG A 125 -17.82 4.30 -0.49
N ILE A 126 -18.14 3.71 0.65
CA ILE A 126 -19.48 3.15 0.94
C ILE A 126 -20.52 4.26 0.99
N LEU A 127 -20.26 5.34 1.73
CA LEU A 127 -21.19 6.47 1.86
C LEU A 127 -21.40 7.22 0.53
N LYS A 128 -20.39 7.23 -0.35
CA LYS A 128 -20.53 7.78 -1.71
C LYS A 128 -21.17 6.83 -2.73
N GLY A 129 -21.42 5.58 -2.37
CA GLY A 129 -21.89 4.55 -3.31
C GLY A 129 -20.82 4.07 -4.31
N GLU A 130 -19.55 4.37 -4.06
CA GLU A 130 -18.39 3.98 -4.90
C GLU A 130 -17.89 2.56 -4.59
N ALA A 131 -18.41 1.92 -3.53
CA ALA A 131 -17.94 0.61 -3.06
C ALA A 131 -18.56 -0.59 -3.80
N GLY A 132 -19.47 -0.37 -4.75
CA GLY A 132 -20.15 -1.47 -5.48
C GLY A 132 -21.11 -2.30 -4.62
N LEU A 133 -21.41 -1.85 -3.40
CA LEU A 133 -22.36 -2.49 -2.48
C LEU A 133 -23.78 -1.93 -2.67
N LYS A 134 -24.79 -2.72 -2.28
CA LYS A 134 -26.18 -2.24 -2.25
C LYS A 134 -26.32 -1.16 -1.16
N GLY A 135 -26.53 0.09 -1.56
CA GLY A 135 -26.64 1.23 -0.64
C GLY A 135 -27.88 1.25 0.27
N SER A 136 -28.80 0.29 0.13
CA SER A 136 -30.01 0.19 0.95
C SER A 136 -29.76 -0.39 2.35
N PHE A 137 -28.63 -1.07 2.55
CA PHE A 137 -28.33 -1.76 3.80
C PHE A 137 -26.90 -1.47 4.25
N MET A 138 -26.68 -1.51 5.56
CA MET A 138 -25.35 -1.44 6.13
C MET A 138 -24.48 -2.60 5.60
N PRO A 139 -23.22 -2.34 5.21
CA PRO A 139 -22.29 -3.38 4.78
C PRO A 139 -22.09 -4.42 5.89
N THR A 140 -22.10 -5.71 5.54
CA THR A 140 -21.74 -6.78 6.49
C THR A 140 -20.26 -6.66 6.92
N PRO A 141 -19.86 -7.26 8.06
CA PRO A 141 -18.46 -7.23 8.49
C PRO A 141 -17.44 -7.69 7.43
N PRO A 142 -17.66 -8.80 6.69
CA PRO A 142 -16.77 -9.21 5.61
C PRO A 142 -16.72 -8.21 4.44
N GLN A 143 -17.86 -7.64 4.04
CA GLN A 143 -17.92 -6.64 2.97
C GLN A 143 -17.13 -5.37 3.32
N LEU A 144 -17.22 -4.91 4.56
CA LEU A 144 -16.43 -3.76 4.99
C LEU A 144 -14.92 -4.07 4.97
N ARG A 145 -14.53 -5.28 5.40
CA ARG A 145 -13.14 -5.75 5.33
C ARG A 145 -12.64 -5.79 3.89
N GLU A 146 -13.44 -6.30 2.95
CA GLU A 146 -13.09 -6.36 1.52
C GLU A 146 -12.79 -4.96 0.96
N VAL A 147 -13.69 -4.00 1.17
CA VAL A 147 -13.51 -2.62 0.69
C VAL A 147 -12.26 -1.97 1.32
N ALA A 148 -12.00 -2.22 2.61
CA ALA A 148 -10.80 -1.70 3.28
C ALA A 148 -9.51 -2.37 2.77
N ASN A 149 -9.54 -3.67 2.48
CA ASN A 149 -8.41 -4.37 1.87
C ASN A 149 -8.10 -3.80 0.48
N ASP A 150 -9.11 -3.57 -0.33
CA ASP A 150 -8.95 -2.95 -1.65
C ASP A 150 -8.39 -1.53 -1.55
N ALA A 151 -8.81 -0.75 -0.55
CA ALA A 151 -8.25 0.58 -0.30
C ALA A 151 -6.77 0.53 0.11
N SER A 152 -6.35 -0.44 0.93
CA SER A 152 -4.95 -0.58 1.38
C SER A 152 -4.04 -1.31 0.39
N ARG A 153 -4.60 -1.97 -0.63
CA ARG A 153 -3.84 -2.78 -1.59
C ARG A 153 -2.70 -2.03 -2.28
N PRO A 154 -2.86 -0.78 -2.77
CA PRO A 154 -1.77 -0.02 -3.38
C PRO A 154 -0.60 0.21 -2.41
N ALA A 155 -0.89 0.63 -1.17
CA ALA A 155 0.11 0.82 -0.11
C ALA A 155 0.84 -0.49 0.23
N ARG A 156 0.10 -1.59 0.46
CA ARG A 156 0.70 -2.90 0.77
C ARG A 156 1.61 -3.38 -0.35
N TRP A 157 1.17 -3.25 -1.60
CA TRP A 157 1.98 -3.62 -2.75
C TRP A 157 3.23 -2.77 -2.87
N HIS A 158 3.11 -1.45 -2.67
CA HIS A 158 4.25 -0.56 -2.71
C HIS A 158 5.27 -0.87 -1.60
N ALA A 159 4.81 -1.19 -0.38
CA ALA A 159 5.70 -1.62 0.70
C ALA A 159 6.50 -2.88 0.34
N VAL A 160 5.86 -3.86 -0.32
CA VAL A 160 6.56 -5.06 -0.82
C VAL A 160 7.60 -4.67 -1.86
N LEU A 161 7.27 -3.78 -2.80
CA LEU A 161 8.20 -3.32 -3.82
C LEU A 161 9.43 -2.60 -3.23
N LEU A 162 9.22 -1.71 -2.26
CA LEU A 162 10.32 -1.01 -1.57
C LEU A 162 11.23 -1.99 -0.83
N ARG A 163 10.65 -2.97 -0.12
CA ARG A 163 11.43 -4.02 0.55
C ARG A 163 12.24 -4.84 -0.45
N ARG A 164 11.61 -5.31 -1.53
CA ARG A 164 12.31 -6.09 -2.58
C ARG A 164 13.42 -5.27 -3.23
N LEU A 165 13.25 -3.97 -3.40
CA LEU A 165 14.28 -3.09 -3.96
C LEU A 165 15.48 -2.94 -3.01
N LEU A 166 15.25 -2.85 -1.69
CA LEU A 166 16.31 -2.81 -0.68
C LEU A 166 17.08 -4.14 -0.60
N GLU A 167 16.38 -5.26 -0.80
CA GLU A 167 16.95 -6.61 -0.80
C GLU A 167 17.60 -7.00 -2.14
N ALA A 168 17.48 -6.17 -3.18
CA ALA A 168 17.90 -6.54 -4.52
C ALA A 168 19.42 -6.69 -4.66
N GLU A 169 19.84 -7.83 -5.21
CA GLU A 169 21.23 -8.06 -5.61
C GLU A 169 21.51 -7.32 -6.92
N VAL A 170 22.60 -6.54 -6.95
CA VAL A 170 23.00 -5.83 -8.17
C VAL A 170 23.62 -6.82 -9.14
N GLU A 171 22.97 -7.03 -10.28
CA GLU A 171 23.48 -7.87 -11.35
C GLU A 171 24.66 -7.15 -12.00
N ARG A 172 25.84 -7.77 -11.88
CA ARG A 172 27.05 -7.28 -12.53
C ARG A 172 26.89 -7.43 -14.04
N GLU A 173 27.13 -6.36 -14.78
CA GLU A 173 27.30 -6.48 -16.23
C GLU A 173 28.51 -7.39 -16.51
N ILE A 174 28.25 -8.52 -17.17
CA ILE A 174 29.31 -9.41 -17.63
C ILE A 174 29.93 -8.74 -18.86
N THR A 175 31.13 -8.19 -18.70
CA THR A 175 31.91 -7.61 -19.79
C THR A 175 32.21 -8.68 -20.85
N GLU A 176 32.43 -8.25 -22.09
CA GLU A 176 32.73 -9.18 -23.19
C GLU A 176 34.03 -9.97 -22.93
N GLU A 177 34.99 -9.36 -22.24
CA GLU A 177 36.22 -10.00 -21.78
C GLU A 177 35.95 -11.11 -20.74
N GLU A 178 35.02 -10.88 -19.83
CA GLU A 178 34.60 -11.87 -18.84
C GLU A 178 33.87 -13.04 -19.52
N ARG A 179 33.04 -12.78 -20.54
CA ARG A 179 32.41 -13.82 -21.37
C ARG A 179 33.45 -14.63 -22.13
N ALA A 180 34.41 -13.98 -22.76
CA ALA A 180 35.50 -14.64 -23.48
C ALA A 180 36.32 -15.53 -22.55
N ARG A 181 36.61 -15.06 -21.33
CA ARG A 181 37.34 -15.84 -20.31
C ARG A 181 36.55 -17.06 -19.84
N VAL A 182 35.25 -16.93 -19.61
CA VAL A 182 34.37 -18.04 -19.21
C VAL A 182 34.22 -19.06 -20.36
N ALA A 183 34.05 -18.60 -21.60
CA ALA A 183 33.98 -19.45 -22.78
C ALA A 183 35.28 -20.25 -23.01
N ALA A 184 36.44 -19.61 -22.81
CA ALA A 184 37.74 -20.28 -22.87
C ALA A 184 37.86 -21.37 -21.80
N ARG A 185 37.41 -21.08 -20.56
CA ARG A 185 37.44 -22.01 -19.43
C ARG A 185 36.49 -23.21 -19.63
N PHE A 186 35.32 -22.98 -20.24
CA PHE A 186 34.38 -24.04 -20.59
C PHE A 186 34.93 -25.00 -21.65
N ARG A 187 35.64 -24.48 -22.67
CA ARG A 187 36.33 -25.32 -23.67
C ARG A 187 37.41 -26.20 -23.05
N THR A 188 38.01 -25.78 -21.95
CA THR A 188 39.04 -26.58 -21.24
C THR A 188 38.44 -27.71 -20.41
N LEU A 189 37.19 -27.56 -19.94
CA LEU A 189 36.53 -28.51 -19.02
C LEU A 189 35.72 -29.60 -19.74
N LEU A 190 35.34 -29.37 -21.00
CA LEU A 190 34.75 -30.38 -21.87
C LEU A 190 35.69 -30.63 -23.07
N PRO A 191 36.76 -31.42 -22.88
CA PRO A 191 37.50 -31.94 -24.02
C PRO A 191 36.58 -32.93 -24.76
N ASN A 192 36.48 -32.76 -26.08
CA ASN A 192 35.73 -33.65 -26.98
C ASN A 192 36.08 -35.12 -26.77
#